data_AF-A0A8S3F643-F1
#
_entry.id   AF-A0A8S3F643-F1
#
_cell.length_a   1.000
_cell.length_b   1.000
_cell.length_c   1.000
_cell.angle_alpha   90.00
_cell.angle_beta   90.00
_cell.angle_gamma   90.00
#
_symmetry.space_group_name_H-M   'P 1'
#
loop_
_entity.id
_entity.type
_entity.pdbx_description
1 polymer ?
#
loop_
_entity_poly.entity_id
_entity_poly.type
_entity_poly.pdbx_seq_one_letter_code
_entity_poly.pdbx_strand_id
1 'polypeptide(L)'
;MESPPATKIKIIQAKEVPVQTRRKRFTEICTLPVRIVSEIVCVILLFTILAGFLLSWPSVSNYVSEKIRAKIRLAPDSDGFQGWLKPPVETIRTYRLYNITNYMDIMTNKSDPLLEFQETKPLRYKLSVNKNNVEWLEKNEKLKYSLERLFT
;
A
#
# COMPACT_ATOMS: atom_id res chain seq x y z
N MET A 1 13.32 -66.44 73.97
CA MET A 1 12.11 -67.05 73.39
C MET A 1 10.92 -66.38 74.05
N GLU A 2 10.24 -65.48 73.35
CA GLU A 2 8.82 -65.21 73.56
C GLU A 2 8.30 -64.45 72.34
N SER A 3 7.20 -64.97 71.79
CA SER A 3 6.53 -64.58 70.55
C SER A 3 5.22 -63.86 70.93
N PRO A 4 4.58 -63.11 70.01
CA PRO A 4 4.31 -61.68 70.07
C PRO A 4 2.86 -61.38 70.55
N PRO A 5 2.41 -60.12 70.49
CA PRO A 5 1.01 -59.92 70.13
C PRO A 5 0.82 -58.93 68.98
N ALA A 6 0.06 -59.40 67.97
CA ALA A 6 -0.36 -58.66 66.79
C ALA A 6 -1.39 -57.57 67.15
N THR A 7 -1.27 -56.39 66.53
CA THR A 7 -2.27 -55.32 66.68
C THR A 7 -2.74 -54.78 65.33
N LYS A 8 -4.06 -54.62 65.24
CA LYS A 8 -4.94 -54.54 64.07
C LYS A 8 -4.77 -53.26 63.23
N ILE A 9 -4.74 -53.44 61.91
CA ILE A 9 -4.85 -52.37 60.90
C ILE A 9 -6.34 -52.11 60.63
N LYS A 10 -6.78 -50.84 60.78
CA LYS A 10 -8.12 -50.37 60.40
C LYS A 10 -8.00 -49.66 59.04
N ILE A 11 -8.52 -50.27 57.98
CA ILE A 11 -8.64 -49.65 56.65
C ILE A 11 -9.93 -48.83 56.65
N ILE A 12 -9.80 -47.50 56.53
CA ILE A 12 -10.93 -46.60 56.34
C ILE A 12 -11.23 -46.54 54.84
N GLN A 13 -12.42 -47.00 54.46
CA GLN A 13 -12.93 -46.95 53.09
C GLN A 13 -13.07 -45.49 52.62
N ALA A 14 -12.40 -45.15 51.52
CA ALA A 14 -12.52 -43.85 50.87
C ALA A 14 -13.90 -43.73 50.22
N LYS A 15 -14.66 -42.71 50.64
CA LYS A 15 -15.95 -42.33 50.06
C LYS A 15 -15.70 -41.72 48.68
N GLU A 16 -16.05 -42.46 47.62
CA GLU A 16 -15.99 -41.95 46.25
C GLU A 16 -16.96 -40.77 46.07
N VAL A 17 -16.41 -39.60 45.73
CA VAL A 17 -17.18 -38.41 45.36
C VAL A 17 -17.44 -38.48 43.84
N PRO A 18 -18.69 -38.37 43.36
CA PRO A 18 -19.01 -38.61 41.96
C PRO A 18 -18.39 -37.56 41.02
N VAL A 19 -17.65 -38.05 40.03
CA VAL A 19 -16.86 -37.35 38.99
C VAL A 19 -17.75 -36.83 37.84
N GLN A 20 -18.96 -36.34 38.12
CA GLN A 20 -19.93 -35.97 37.06
C GLN A 20 -20.09 -34.45 36.89
N THR A 21 -19.67 -33.62 37.84
CA THR A 21 -19.94 -32.16 37.81
C THR A 21 -18.85 -31.30 37.16
N ARG A 22 -17.75 -31.89 36.66
CA ARG A 22 -16.59 -31.14 36.16
C ARG A 22 -16.55 -30.93 34.64
N ARG A 23 -17.31 -31.71 33.86
CA ARG A 23 -17.20 -31.71 32.39
C ARG A 23 -18.01 -30.61 31.68
N LYS A 24 -19.07 -30.07 32.29
CA LYS A 24 -19.92 -29.03 31.67
C LYS A 24 -19.36 -27.61 31.76
N ARG A 25 -18.49 -27.31 32.74
CA ARG A 25 -17.95 -25.95 32.95
C ARG A 25 -16.78 -25.58 32.05
N PHE A 26 -16.11 -26.53 31.42
CA PHE A 26 -14.90 -26.24 30.63
C PHE A 26 -15.19 -25.84 29.17
N THR A 27 -16.38 -26.11 28.65
CA THR A 27 -16.77 -25.73 27.28
C THR A 27 -17.30 -24.30 27.15
N GLU A 28 -17.72 -23.67 28.26
CA GLU A 28 -18.26 -22.30 28.23
C GLU A 28 -17.17 -21.21 28.34
N ILE A 29 -16.00 -21.54 28.91
CA ILE A 29 -14.95 -20.54 29.20
C ILE A 29 -14.14 -20.18 27.95
N CYS A 30 -14.00 -21.10 26.98
CA CYS A 30 -13.23 -20.86 25.75
C CYS A 30 -14.04 -20.23 24.59
N THR A 31 -15.36 -20.07 24.73
CA THR A 31 -16.24 -19.56 23.64
C THR A 31 -16.65 -18.10 23.80
N LEU A 32 -16.48 -17.52 24.99
CA LEU A 32 -16.75 -16.11 25.28
C LEU A 32 -15.89 -15.12 24.47
N PRO A 33 -14.55 -15.26 24.36
CA PRO A 33 -13.75 -14.33 23.57
C PRO A 33 -14.04 -14.46 22.07
N VAL A 34 -14.43 -15.66 21.61
CA VAL A 34 -14.76 -15.92 20.18
C VAL A 34 -16.06 -15.23 19.79
N ARG A 35 -17.07 -15.19 20.67
CA ARG A 35 -18.34 -14.49 20.43
C ARG A 35 -18.16 -12.98 20.36
N ILE A 36 -17.40 -12.39 21.28
CA ILE A 36 -17.13 -10.94 21.30
C ILE A 36 -16.35 -10.50 20.06
N VAL A 37 -15.32 -11.27 19.67
CA VAL A 37 -14.55 -10.99 18.44
C VAL A 37 -15.45 -11.09 17.20
N SER A 38 -16.33 -12.10 17.14
CA SER A 38 -17.29 -12.24 16.04
C SER A 38 -18.25 -11.05 15.95
N GLU A 39 -18.79 -10.56 17.07
CA GLU A 39 -19.69 -9.41 17.10
C GLU A 39 -18.98 -8.13 16.65
N ILE A 40 -17.74 -7.89 17.10
CA ILE A 40 -16.94 -6.74 16.68
C ILE A 40 -16.66 -6.80 15.17
N VAL A 41 -16.30 -7.97 14.64
CA VAL A 41 -16.06 -8.15 13.19
C VAL A 41 -17.33 -7.87 12.40
N CYS A 42 -18.49 -8.35 12.86
CA CYS A 42 -19.78 -8.06 12.23
C CYS A 42 -20.11 -6.57 12.24
N VAL A 43 -19.87 -5.86 13.35
CA VAL A 43 -20.09 -4.41 13.45
C VAL A 43 -19.17 -3.64 12.50
N ILE A 44 -17.89 -4.00 12.43
CA ILE A 44 -16.93 -3.37 11.51
C ILE A 44 -17.34 -3.61 10.06
N LEU A 45 -17.72 -4.84 9.69
CA LEU A 45 -18.22 -5.17 8.35
C LEU A 45 -19.48 -4.37 7.99
N LEU A 46 -20.42 -4.27 8.92
CA LEU A 46 -21.64 -3.51 8.68
C LEU A 46 -21.34 -2.02 8.51
N PHE A 47 -20.41 -1.48 9.30
CA PHE A 47 -19.95 -0.09 9.18
C PHE A 47 -19.23 0.17 7.85
N THR A 48 -18.37 -0.72 7.37
CA THR A 48 -17.67 -0.54 6.09
C THR A 48 -18.63 -0.64 4.90
N ILE A 49 -19.62 -1.53 4.96
CA ILE A 49 -20.69 -1.62 3.94
C ILE A 49 -21.51 -0.33 3.92
N LEU A 50 -21.91 0.16 5.10
CA LEU A 50 -22.70 1.38 5.22
C LEU A 50 -21.91 2.61 4.72
N ALA A 51 -20.63 2.70 5.08
CA ALA A 51 -19.74 3.76 4.62
C ALA A 51 -19.52 3.69 3.09
N GLY A 52 -19.30 2.50 2.54
CA GLY A 52 -19.15 2.28 1.11
C GLY A 52 -20.42 2.68 0.33
N PHE A 53 -21.59 2.34 0.85
CA PHE A 53 -22.88 2.76 0.29
C PHE A 53 -23.06 4.29 0.35
N LEU A 54 -22.73 4.92 1.48
CA LEU A 54 -22.83 6.37 1.65
C LEU A 54 -21.89 7.13 0.72
N LEU A 55 -20.66 6.64 0.53
CA LEU A 55 -19.68 7.24 -0.39
C LEU A 55 -20.05 7.04 -1.86
N SER A 56 -20.72 5.93 -2.17
CA SER A 56 -21.23 5.62 -3.52
C SER A 56 -22.51 6.39 -3.85
N TRP A 57 -23.09 7.10 -2.88
CA TRP A 57 -24.24 7.95 -3.11
C TRP A 57 -23.88 9.08 -4.10
N PRO A 58 -24.63 9.27 -5.20
CA PRO A 58 -24.26 10.21 -6.27
C PRO A 58 -24.00 11.63 -5.77
N SER A 59 -24.78 12.14 -4.81
CA SER A 59 -24.61 13.49 -4.27
C SER A 59 -23.30 13.67 -3.50
N VAL A 60 -22.89 12.68 -2.72
CA VAL A 60 -21.63 12.72 -1.93
C VAL A 60 -20.44 12.57 -2.87
N SER A 61 -20.52 11.60 -3.79
CA SER A 61 -19.49 11.37 -4.80
C SER A 61 -19.30 12.63 -5.68
N ASN A 62 -20.38 13.24 -6.15
CA ASN A 62 -20.32 14.46 -6.94
C ASN A 62 -19.70 15.61 -6.15
N TYR A 63 -20.15 15.85 -4.91
CA TYR A 63 -19.60 16.91 -4.05
C TYR A 63 -18.09 16.75 -3.81
N VAL A 64 -17.65 15.53 -3.46
CA VAL A 64 -16.23 15.22 -3.27
C VAL A 64 -15.46 15.42 -4.58
N SER A 65 -15.99 14.95 -5.70
CA SER A 65 -15.36 15.11 -7.01
C SER A 65 -15.23 16.57 -7.43
N GLU A 66 -16.23 17.42 -7.15
CA GLU A 66 -16.19 18.85 -7.44
C GLU A 66 -15.14 19.56 -6.61
N LYS A 67 -15.04 19.24 -5.31
CA LYS A 67 -13.99 19.81 -4.44
C LYS A 67 -12.59 19.39 -4.87
N ILE A 68 -12.41 18.13 -5.25
CA ILE A 68 -11.13 17.61 -5.76
C ILE A 68 -10.79 18.29 -7.09
N ARG A 69 -11.75 18.36 -8.03
CA ARG A 69 -11.56 19.04 -9.32
C ARG A 69 -11.22 20.51 -9.13
N ALA A 70 -11.84 21.21 -8.19
CA ALA A 70 -11.54 22.60 -7.91
C ALA A 70 -10.08 22.81 -7.43
N LYS A 71 -9.53 21.87 -6.67
CA LYS A 71 -8.13 21.94 -6.18
C LYS A 71 -7.10 21.55 -7.24
N ILE A 72 -7.41 20.54 -8.06
CA ILE A 72 -6.48 20.00 -9.07
C ILE A 72 -6.54 20.80 -10.38
N ARG A 73 -7.65 21.49 -10.65
CA ARG A 73 -7.81 22.31 -11.85
C ARG A 73 -6.69 23.33 -11.95
N LEU A 74 -6.14 23.48 -13.15
CA LEU A 74 -5.32 24.62 -13.51
C LEU A 74 -6.24 25.85 -13.55
N ALA A 75 -6.21 26.62 -12.49
CA ALA A 75 -6.92 27.88 -12.36
C ALA A 75 -5.99 28.88 -11.66
N PRO A 76 -6.23 30.19 -11.81
CA PRO A 76 -5.54 31.19 -11.01
C PRO A 76 -5.69 30.85 -9.53
N ASP A 77 -4.58 30.93 -8.79
CA ASP A 77 -4.52 30.70 -7.34
C ASP A 77 -4.84 29.29 -6.84
N SER A 78 -4.97 28.29 -7.72
CA SER A 78 -5.18 26.90 -7.29
C SER A 78 -3.88 26.21 -6.88
N ASP A 79 -3.98 25.27 -5.93
CA ASP A 79 -2.88 24.38 -5.54
C ASP A 79 -2.34 23.61 -6.76
N GLY A 80 -3.23 23.19 -7.66
CA GLY A 80 -2.88 22.55 -8.92
C GLY A 80 -2.02 23.43 -9.82
N PHE A 81 -2.29 24.74 -9.90
CA PHE A 81 -1.48 25.69 -10.65
C PHE A 81 -0.10 25.90 -10.00
N GLN A 82 -0.03 26.02 -8.68
CA GLN A 82 1.25 26.16 -7.96
C GLN A 82 2.13 24.92 -8.14
N GLY A 83 1.54 23.72 -7.99
CA GLY A 83 2.24 22.45 -8.23
C GLY A 83 2.61 22.24 -9.69
N TRP A 84 1.82 22.74 -10.64
CA TRP A 84 2.18 22.74 -12.04
C TRP A 84 3.32 23.72 -12.33
N LEU A 85 3.28 24.93 -11.78
CA LEU A 85 4.29 25.97 -11.98
C LEU A 85 5.65 25.51 -11.46
N LYS A 86 5.68 25.01 -10.22
CA LYS A 86 6.86 24.46 -9.56
C LYS A 86 6.57 23.04 -9.05
N PRO A 87 6.83 22.00 -9.86
CA PRO A 87 6.63 20.62 -9.45
C PRO A 87 7.39 20.29 -8.16
N PRO A 88 6.73 19.70 -7.15
CA PRO A 88 7.37 19.39 -5.87
C PRO A 88 8.32 18.20 -5.96
N VAL A 89 8.23 17.42 -7.04
CA VAL A 89 9.03 16.21 -7.24
C VAL A 89 10.13 16.47 -8.25
N GLU A 90 11.35 16.12 -7.86
CA GLU A 90 12.51 16.20 -8.76
C GLU A 90 12.42 15.13 -9.85
N THR A 91 12.62 15.53 -11.10
CA THR A 91 12.63 14.59 -12.23
C THR A 91 14.06 14.21 -12.57
N ILE A 92 14.38 12.92 -12.50
CA ILE A 92 15.69 12.38 -12.89
C ILE A 92 15.54 11.62 -14.19
N ARG A 93 16.31 12.01 -15.22
CA ARG A 93 16.36 11.30 -16.49
C ARG A 93 17.63 10.47 -16.56
N THR A 94 17.47 9.18 -16.85
CA THR A 94 18.59 8.25 -16.96
C THR A 94 18.73 7.81 -18.41
N TYR A 95 19.91 8.02 -18.98
CA TYR A 95 20.28 7.53 -20.31
C TYR A 95 21.25 6.37 -20.17
N ARG A 96 21.02 5.31 -20.95
CA ARG A 96 21.95 4.19 -21.10
C ARG A 96 22.38 4.16 -22.55
N LEU A 97 23.68 4.27 -22.77
CA LEU A 97 24.25 4.17 -24.11
C LEU A 97 24.79 2.76 -24.30
N TYR A 98 24.60 2.22 -25.49
CA TYR A 98 25.12 0.92 -25.87
C TYR A 98 26.24 1.15 -26.87
N ASN A 99 27.46 0.78 -26.48
CA ASN A 99 28.60 0.84 -27.38
C ASN A 99 28.58 -0.41 -28.28
N ILE A 100 28.82 -0.22 -29.58
CA ILE A 100 28.90 -1.32 -30.54
C ILE A 100 30.34 -1.80 -30.56
N THR A 101 30.60 -3.02 -30.09
CA THR A 101 31.97 -3.55 -29.92
C THR A 101 32.54 -4.14 -31.20
N ASN A 102 31.69 -4.60 -32.12
CA ASN A 102 32.09 -5.32 -33.32
C ASN A 102 31.68 -4.61 -34.62
N TYR A 103 31.83 -3.28 -34.67
CA TYR A 103 31.40 -2.46 -35.81
C TYR A 103 32.05 -2.86 -37.15
N MET A 104 33.30 -3.32 -37.13
CA MET A 104 34.01 -3.75 -38.35
C MET A 104 33.43 -5.04 -38.92
N ASP A 105 33.06 -6.00 -38.07
CA ASP A 105 32.48 -7.28 -38.49
C ASP A 105 31.09 -7.05 -39.11
N ILE A 106 30.34 -6.10 -38.53
CA ILE A 106 29.04 -5.68 -39.07
C ILE A 106 29.17 -5.07 -40.46
N MET A 107 30.21 -4.26 -40.69
CA MET A 107 30.42 -3.58 -41.97
C MET A 107 30.95 -4.51 -43.06
N THR A 108 31.64 -5.59 -42.68
CA THR A 108 32.32 -6.50 -43.63
C THR A 108 31.53 -7.78 -43.90
N ASN A 109 30.78 -8.31 -42.93
CA ASN A 109 29.96 -9.51 -43.11
C ASN A 109 28.53 -9.15 -43.54
N LYS A 110 28.24 -9.30 -44.84
CA LYS A 110 26.95 -8.89 -45.44
C LYS A 110 25.81 -9.89 -45.28
N SER A 111 26.11 -11.15 -44.94
CA SER A 111 25.10 -12.21 -44.94
C SER A 111 24.35 -12.33 -43.62
N ASP A 112 25.06 -12.20 -42.49
CA ASP A 112 24.45 -12.26 -41.15
C ASP A 112 25.39 -11.66 -40.08
N PRO A 113 25.48 -10.33 -39.95
CA PRO A 113 26.32 -9.71 -38.94
C PRO A 113 25.67 -9.83 -37.55
N LEU A 114 26.33 -10.55 -36.64
CA LEU A 114 25.98 -10.53 -35.22
C LEU A 114 26.24 -9.12 -34.68
N LEU A 115 25.30 -8.56 -33.92
CA LEU A 115 25.45 -7.24 -33.32
C LEU A 115 25.77 -7.38 -31.83
N GLU A 116 26.98 -6.97 -31.45
CA GLU A 116 27.42 -7.01 -30.06
C GLU A 116 27.37 -5.62 -29.44
N PHE A 117 26.79 -5.57 -28.24
CA PHE A 117 26.65 -4.34 -27.48
C PHE A 117 27.29 -4.47 -26.11
N GLN A 118 27.95 -3.39 -25.69
CA GLN A 118 28.37 -3.21 -24.31
C GLN A 118 27.60 -2.03 -23.69
N GLU A 119 26.83 -2.29 -22.65
CA GLU A 119 26.12 -1.23 -21.93
C GLU A 119 27.10 -0.35 -21.15
N THR A 120 27.00 0.95 -21.35
CA THR A 120 27.76 1.95 -20.60
C THR A 120 27.11 2.25 -19.24
N LYS A 121 27.86 2.87 -18.33
CA LYS A 121 27.30 3.32 -17.05
C LYS A 121 26.13 4.29 -17.29
N PRO A 122 25.04 4.20 -16.51
CA PRO A 122 23.90 5.10 -16.68
C PRO A 122 24.29 6.56 -16.46
N LEU A 123 24.02 7.40 -17.44
CA LEU A 123 24.16 8.85 -17.35
C LEU A 123 22.87 9.42 -16.76
N ARG A 124 22.96 9.99 -15.56
CA ARG A 124 21.81 10.53 -14.83
C ARG A 124 21.88 12.05 -14.86
N TYR A 125 20.79 12.67 -15.30
CA TYR A 125 20.63 14.11 -15.32
C TYR A 125 19.40 14.49 -14.52
N LYS A 126 19.54 15.52 -13.69
CA LYS A 126 18.41 16.19 -13.07
C LYS A 126 17.77 17.10 -14.12
N LEU A 127 16.48 16.88 -14.38
CA LEU A 127 15.69 17.71 -15.27
C LEU A 127 15.05 18.83 -14.45
N SER A 128 15.51 20.06 -14.68
CA SER A 128 14.87 21.27 -14.16
C SER A 128 13.95 21.85 -15.24
N VAL A 129 12.69 22.08 -14.89
CA VAL A 129 11.66 22.59 -15.80
C VAL A 129 11.18 23.94 -15.30
N ASN A 130 11.47 25.00 -16.06
CA ASN A 130 11.01 26.34 -15.76
C ASN A 130 9.92 26.76 -16.75
N LYS A 131 8.84 27.34 -16.24
CA LYS A 131 7.73 27.86 -17.05
C LYS A 131 7.72 29.37 -16.91
N ASN A 132 8.08 30.05 -17.99
CA ASN A 132 8.25 31.50 -18.03
C ASN A 132 7.09 32.13 -18.81
N ASN A 133 6.83 33.42 -18.59
CA ASN A 133 5.81 34.20 -19.30
C ASN A 133 4.42 33.52 -19.27
N VAL A 134 3.98 33.14 -18.06
CA VAL A 134 2.69 32.46 -17.87
C VAL A 134 1.56 33.48 -17.94
N GLU A 135 0.70 33.35 -18.94
CA GLU A 135 -0.43 34.24 -19.22
C GLU A 135 -1.74 33.45 -19.32
N TRP A 136 -2.78 33.95 -18.66
CA TRP A 136 -4.14 33.41 -18.78
C TRP A 136 -4.89 34.11 -19.90
N LEU A 137 -5.52 33.34 -20.77
CA LEU A 137 -6.31 33.81 -21.90
C LEU A 137 -7.77 33.37 -21.75
N GLU A 138 -8.67 34.06 -22.45
CA GLU A 138 -10.09 33.70 -22.54
C GLU A 138 -10.74 33.48 -21.17
N LYS A 139 -10.66 34.49 -20.28
CA LYS A 139 -11.23 34.44 -18.92
C LYS A 139 -10.73 33.26 -18.08
N ASN A 140 -9.43 32.96 -18.14
CA ASN A 140 -8.76 31.90 -17.37
C ASN A 140 -9.11 30.47 -17.81
N GLU A 141 -9.56 30.28 -19.06
CA GLU A 141 -9.78 28.95 -19.62
C GLU A 141 -8.54 28.40 -20.32
N LYS A 142 -7.70 29.28 -20.88
CA LYS A 142 -6.48 28.91 -21.60
C LYS A 142 -5.25 29.48 -20.92
N LEU A 143 -4.15 28.76 -21.06
CA LEU A 143 -2.86 29.12 -20.48
C LEU A 143 -1.80 29.13 -21.57
N LYS A 144 -1.07 30.24 -21.69
CA LYS A 144 0.07 30.40 -22.58
C LYS A 144 1.34 30.53 -21.74
N TYR A 145 2.40 29.82 -22.11
CA TYR A 145 3.68 29.86 -21.39
C TYR A 145 4.82 29.43 -22.31
N SER A 146 6.04 29.85 -21.94
CA SER A 146 7.28 29.34 -22.52
C SER A 146 7.87 28.26 -21.61
N LEU A 147 8.36 27.18 -22.19
CA LEU A 147 8.92 26.04 -21.45
C LEU A 147 10.42 25.96 -21.66
N GLU A 148 11.17 26.11 -20.57
CA GLU A 148 12.62 25.92 -20.54
C GLU A 148 12.96 24.63 -19.80
N ARG A 149 13.87 23.84 -20.37
CA ARG A 149 14.32 22.56 -19.82
C ARG A 149 15.83 22.56 -19.70
N LEU A 150 16.33 22.34 -18.50
CA LEU A 150 17.75 22.26 -18.20
C LEU A 150 18.08 20.86 -17.68
N PHE A 151 19.15 20.27 -18.21
CA PHE A 151 19.68 18.99 -17.78
C PHE A 151 21.02 19.25 -17.09
N THR A 152 21.07 18.98 -15.78
CA THR A 152 22.25 19.15 -14.93
C THR A 152 22.70 17.83 -14.35
#